data_AF-A0A497FFT1-F1
#
_entry.id   AF-A0A497FFT1-F1
#
_cell.length_a   1.000
_cell.length_b   1.000
_cell.length_c   1.000
_cell.angle_alpha   90.00
_cell.angle_beta   90.00
_cell.angle_gamma   90.00
#
_symmetry.space_group_name_H-M   'P 1'
#
loop_
_entity.id
_entity.type
_entity.pdbx_description
1 polymer ?
#
loop_
_entity_poly.entity_id
_entity_poly.type
_entity_poly.pdbx_seq_one_letter_code
_entity_poly.pdbx_strand_id
1 'polypeptide(L)'
;MKALVVSRLSLGNAYERLRKFGITEFVDYYEKHDGWKTEDDIIKAIESEKCDTVVIVSNFWLALRILAKGNVKSVFVVQPIIANVHEILKAKVYQIIAENITVIEHEG
;
A
#
# COMPACT_ATOMS: atom_id res chain seq x y z
N MET A 1 -1.20 0.02 -13.39
CA MET A 1 -1.11 -0.92 -12.26
C MET A 1 -2.27 -0.65 -11.32
N LYS A 2 -2.99 -1.69 -10.90
CA LYS A 2 -4.11 -1.60 -9.97
C LYS A 2 -3.65 -1.91 -8.55
N ALA A 3 -3.95 -1.04 -7.60
CA ALA A 3 -3.50 -1.16 -6.22
C ALA A 3 -4.67 -1.31 -5.25
N LEU A 4 -4.57 -2.28 -4.34
CA LEU A 4 -5.43 -2.34 -3.16
C LEU A 4 -4.91 -1.38 -2.09
N VAL A 5 -5.74 -0.49 -1.57
CA VAL A 5 -5.39 0.46 -0.51
C VAL A 5 -5.93 -0.05 0.81
N VAL A 6 -5.03 -0.37 1.73
CA VAL A 6 -5.36 -0.82 3.08
C VAL A 6 -5.14 0.35 4.04
N SER A 7 -6.10 1.27 4.07
CA SER A 7 -6.09 2.45 4.93
C SER A 7 -7.51 2.87 5.32
N ARG A 8 -7.71 3.21 6.59
CA ARG A 8 -8.94 3.86 7.07
C ARG A 8 -8.96 5.37 6.81
N LEU A 9 -7.79 5.95 6.53
CA LEU A 9 -7.63 7.37 6.21
C LEU A 9 -7.40 7.54 4.71
N SER A 10 -7.91 8.63 4.14
CA SER A 10 -7.52 9.02 2.78
C SER A 10 -6.00 9.19 2.70
N LEU A 11 -5.40 8.69 1.63
CA LEU A 11 -3.96 8.86 1.40
C LEU A 11 -3.60 10.28 0.90
N GLY A 12 -4.59 11.11 0.59
CA GLY A 12 -4.41 12.50 0.13
C GLY A 12 -3.37 12.65 -0.97
N ASN A 13 -2.42 13.56 -0.77
CA ASN A 13 -1.33 13.82 -1.72
C ASN A 13 -0.43 12.60 -2.01
N ALA A 14 -0.48 11.54 -1.19
CA ALA A 14 0.26 10.32 -1.50
C ALA A 14 -0.31 9.59 -2.72
N TYR A 15 -1.59 9.76 -3.07
CA TYR A 15 -2.16 9.20 -4.32
C TYR A 15 -1.42 9.72 -5.57
N GLU A 16 -1.09 11.01 -5.61
CA GLU A 16 -0.35 11.59 -6.75
C GLU A 16 1.06 11.01 -6.86
N ARG A 17 1.72 10.79 -5.73
CA ARG A 17 3.04 10.15 -5.69
C ARG A 17 2.97 8.70 -6.16
N LEU A 18 1.97 7.94 -5.69
CA LEU A 18 1.70 6.57 -6.10
C LEU A 18 1.44 6.46 -7.62
N ARG A 19 0.74 7.43 -8.21
CA ARG A 19 0.53 7.50 -9.66
C ARG A 19 1.83 7.64 -10.46
N LYS A 20 2.82 8.37 -9.95
CA LYS A 20 4.15 8.49 -10.59
C LYS A 20 4.89 7.16 -10.65
N PHE A 21 4.57 6.19 -9.78
CA PHE A 21 5.09 4.82 -9.82
C PHE A 21 4.27 3.89 -10.74
N GLY A 22 3.35 4.42 -11.54
CA GLY A 22 2.56 3.65 -12.51
C GLY A 22 1.25 3.06 -11.97
N ILE A 23 0.86 3.42 -10.74
CA ILE A 23 -0.45 3.03 -10.19
C ILE A 23 -1.53 3.91 -10.82
N THR A 24 -2.44 3.30 -11.55
CA THR A 24 -3.50 4.00 -12.30
C THR A 24 -4.87 3.83 -11.66
N GLU A 25 -5.07 2.77 -10.90
CA GLU A 25 -6.33 2.40 -10.27
C GLU A 25 -6.11 2.08 -8.79
N PHE A 26 -7.05 2.51 -7.96
CA PHE A 26 -7.02 2.31 -6.51
C PHE A 26 -8.34 1.67 -6.08
N VAL A 27 -8.25 0.59 -5.31
CA VAL A 27 -9.41 -0.07 -4.68
C VAL A 27 -9.27 0.08 -3.18
N ASP A 28 -10.29 0.64 -2.52
CA ASP A 28 -10.29 0.75 -1.06
C ASP A 28 -10.70 -0.59 -0.44
N TYR A 29 -9.84 -1.15 0.42
CA TYR A 29 -10.14 -2.37 1.15
C TYR A 29 -11.34 -2.17 2.10
N TYR A 30 -11.43 -1.02 2.77
CA TYR A 30 -12.43 -0.78 3.81
C TYR A 30 -13.81 -0.40 3.27
N GLU A 31 -13.96 -0.16 1.96
CA GLU A 31 -15.28 -0.06 1.32
C GLU A 31 -16.02 -1.40 1.27
N LYS A 32 -15.29 -2.52 1.28
CA LYS A 32 -15.84 -3.88 1.15
C LYS A 32 -15.59 -4.76 2.37
N HIS A 33 -14.73 -4.33 3.30
CA HIS A 33 -14.29 -5.12 4.44
C HIS A 33 -14.21 -4.29 5.72
N ASP A 34 -14.77 -4.78 6.82
CA ASP A 34 -14.71 -4.08 8.12
C ASP A 34 -13.35 -4.20 8.84
N GLY A 35 -12.45 -5.05 8.35
CA GLY A 35 -11.17 -5.35 8.99
C GLY A 35 -10.45 -6.52 8.35
N TRP A 36 -9.25 -6.81 8.86
CA TRP A 36 -8.46 -8.00 8.55
C TRP A 36 -7.90 -8.55 9.86
N LYS A 37 -7.75 -9.88 9.94
CA LYS A 37 -7.15 -10.56 11.09
C LYS A 37 -5.74 -11.03 10.78
N THR A 38 -5.52 -11.47 9.55
CA THR A 38 -4.21 -11.93 9.07
C THR A 38 -3.89 -11.31 7.72
N GLU A 39 -2.63 -11.41 7.30
CA GLU A 39 -2.20 -11.01 5.97
C GLU A 39 -2.95 -11.76 4.86
N ASP A 40 -3.43 -12.98 5.13
CA ASP A 40 -4.14 -13.81 4.16
C ASP A 40 -5.49 -13.20 3.75
N ASP A 41 -6.15 -12.44 4.65
CA ASP A 41 -7.38 -11.72 4.32
C ASP A 41 -7.13 -10.65 3.26
N ILE A 42 -6.01 -9.93 3.37
CA ILE A 42 -5.60 -8.91 2.42
C ILE A 42 -5.15 -9.56 1.11
N ILE A 43 -4.39 -10.66 1.17
CA ILE A 43 -3.97 -11.39 -0.03
C ILE A 43 -5.18 -11.87 -0.83
N LYS A 44 -6.21 -12.41 -0.18
CA LYS A 44 -7.46 -12.80 -0.85
C LYS A 44 -8.18 -11.61 -1.50
N ALA A 45 -8.17 -10.44 -0.86
CA ALA A 45 -8.76 -9.24 -1.43
C ALA A 45 -7.96 -8.75 -2.66
N ILE A 46 -6.63 -8.83 -2.63
CA ILE A 46 -5.76 -8.54 -3.78
C ILE A 46 -6.13 -9.43 -4.96
N GLU A 47 -6.26 -10.74 -4.73
CA GLU A 47 -6.63 -11.72 -5.76
C GLU A 47 -8.04 -11.50 -6.31
N SER A 48 -9.02 -11.31 -5.42
CA SER A 48 -10.44 -11.12 -5.78
C SER A 48 -10.65 -9.87 -6.62
N GLU A 49 -9.98 -8.77 -6.25
CA GLU A 49 -10.06 -7.49 -6.96
C GLU A 49 -9.07 -7.40 -8.13
N LYS A 50 -8.28 -8.45 -8.37
CA LYS A 50 -7.24 -8.52 -9.41
C LYS A 50 -6.27 -7.33 -9.33
N CYS A 51 -5.82 -7.01 -8.11
CA CYS A 51 -4.83 -5.97 -7.88
C CYS A 51 -3.42 -6.50 -8.16
N ASP A 52 -2.59 -5.67 -8.80
CA ASP A 52 -1.19 -5.99 -9.11
C ASP A 52 -0.26 -5.73 -7.91
N THR A 53 -0.70 -4.86 -6.98
CA THR A 53 0.06 -4.41 -5.82
C THR A 53 -0.88 -4.03 -4.67
N VAL A 54 -0.30 -3.72 -3.51
CA VAL A 54 -1.02 -3.20 -2.34
C VAL A 54 -0.29 -1.99 -1.75
N VAL A 55 -1.06 -1.06 -1.19
CA VAL A 55 -0.62 0.13 -0.48
C VAL A 55 -1.03 0.01 0.98
N ILE A 56 -0.08 0.10 1.89
CA ILE A 56 -0.28 -0.13 3.34
C ILE A 56 0.21 1.08 4.12
N VAL A 57 -0.52 1.48 5.16
CA VAL A 57 -0.12 2.59 6.01
C VAL A 57 0.72 2.12 7.20
N SER A 58 1.94 2.65 7.34
CA SER A 58 2.84 2.46 8.49
C SER A 58 3.13 1.02 8.96
N ASN A 59 2.92 0.00 8.12
CA ASN A 59 3.10 -1.40 8.52
C ASN A 59 4.01 -2.16 7.55
N PHE A 60 5.33 -1.99 7.73
CA PHE A 60 6.35 -2.67 6.93
C PHE A 60 6.35 -4.19 7.15
N TRP A 61 6.06 -4.66 8.35
CA TRP A 61 5.98 -6.10 8.63
C TRP A 61 4.90 -6.76 7.79
N LEU A 62 3.71 -6.16 7.73
CA LEU A 62 2.60 -6.63 6.90
C LEU A 62 2.94 -6.55 5.41
N ALA A 63 3.58 -5.46 4.98
CA ALA A 63 4.04 -5.30 3.60
C ALA A 63 4.99 -6.44 3.17
N LEU A 64 5.97 -6.78 4.00
CA LEU A 64 6.90 -7.87 3.74
C LEU A 64 6.21 -9.24 3.77
N ARG A 65 5.24 -9.45 4.67
CA ARG A 65 4.44 -10.69 4.71
C ARG A 65 3.63 -10.87 3.43
N ILE A 66 2.96 -9.80 2.97
CA ILE A 66 2.17 -9.83 1.73
C ILE A 66 3.09 -10.01 0.52
N LEU A 67 4.25 -9.37 0.48
CA LEU A 67 5.22 -9.56 -0.59
C LEU A 67 5.78 -10.99 -0.62
N ALA A 68 5.99 -11.62 0.54
CA ALA A 68 6.56 -12.97 0.64
C ALA A 68 5.55 -14.09 0.35
N LYS A 69 4.27 -13.88 0.72
CA LYS A 69 3.22 -14.91 0.60
C LYS A 69 2.25 -14.66 -0.54
N GLY A 70 2.00 -13.38 -0.84
CA GLY A 70 1.09 -12.97 -1.90
C GLY A 70 1.77 -13.02 -3.26
N ASN A 71 0.98 -13.15 -4.31
CA ASN A 71 1.45 -13.13 -5.68
C ASN A 71 1.62 -11.68 -6.21
N VAL A 72 2.32 -10.83 -5.45
CA VAL A 72 2.59 -9.43 -5.84
C VAL A 72 4.09 -9.20 -5.99
N LYS A 73 4.48 -8.49 -7.04
CA LYS A 73 5.91 -8.20 -7.30
C LYS A 73 6.44 -6.99 -6.53
N SER A 74 5.53 -6.12 -6.10
CA SER A 74 5.88 -4.95 -5.30
C SER A 74 4.76 -4.58 -4.34
N VAL A 75 5.12 -3.91 -3.25
CA VAL A 75 4.21 -3.36 -2.23
C VAL A 75 4.64 -1.93 -1.92
N PHE A 76 3.68 -1.06 -1.66
CA PHE A 76 3.94 0.32 -1.25
C PHE A 76 3.58 0.52 0.23
N VAL A 77 4.47 1.18 0.98
CA VAL A 77 4.21 1.60 2.36
C VAL A 77 4.12 3.12 2.39
N VAL A 78 3.00 3.64 2.85
CA VAL A 78 2.78 5.07 3.09
C VAL A 78 3.01 5.32 4.58
N GLN A 79 4.04 6.08 4.92
CA GLN A 79 4.34 6.49 6.28
C GLN A 79 3.89 7.95 6.47
N PRO A 80 2.78 8.21 7.18
CA PRO A 80 2.35 9.56 7.49
C PRO A 80 3.42 10.31 8.31
N ILE A 81 3.66 11.56 7.94
CA ILE A 81 4.42 12.56 8.69
C ILE A 81 3.43 13.53 9.36
N ILE A 82 2.40 13.94 8.62
CA ILE A 82 1.32 14.81 9.09
C ILE A 82 0.01 14.20 8.62
N ALA A 83 -0.93 14.00 9.54
CA ALA A 83 -2.28 13.52 9.27
C ALA A 83 -3.30 14.22 10.17
N ASN A 84 -4.53 14.32 9.70
CA ASN A 84 -5.68 14.69 10.51
C ASN A 84 -6.59 13.45 10.71
N VAL A 85 -7.79 13.65 11.25
CA VAL A 85 -8.74 12.56 11.56
C VAL A 85 -9.28 11.85 10.30
N HIS A 86 -9.15 12.46 9.11
CA HIS A 86 -9.73 11.97 7.86
C HIS A 86 -8.70 11.64 6.78
N GLU A 87 -7.54 12.28 6.80
CA GLU A 87 -6.60 12.29 5.68
C GLU A 87 -5.13 12.43 6.12
N ILE A 88 -4.25 11.80 5.33
CA ILE A 88 -2.81 11.98 5.40
C ILE A 88 -2.39 13.18 4.53
N LEU A 89 -1.96 14.27 5.19
CA LEU A 89 -1.58 15.51 4.53
C LEU A 89 -0.15 15.46 3.95
N LYS A 90 0.76 14.76 4.64
CA LYS A 90 2.16 14.59 4.23
C LYS A 90 2.63 13.19 4.60
N ALA A 91 3.27 12.49 3.66
CA ALA A 91 3.81 11.16 3.89
C ALA A 91 5.11 10.90 3.12
N LYS A 92 5.92 9.97 3.64
CA LYS A 92 6.93 9.26 2.88
C LYS A 92 6.28 8.04 2.22
N VAL A 93 6.65 7.75 0.98
CA VAL A 93 6.16 6.58 0.24
C VAL A 93 7.35 5.69 -0.06
N TYR A 94 7.30 4.44 0.37
CA TYR A 94 8.33 3.43 0.15
C TYR A 94 7.78 2.39 -0.81
N GLN A 95 8.60 1.97 -1.77
CA GLN A 95 8.31 0.84 -2.64
C GLN A 95 9.23 -0.32 -2.24
N ILE A 96 8.64 -1.50 -2.01
CA ILE A 96 9.37 -2.73 -1.73
C ILE A 96 9.13 -3.67 -2.91
N ILE A 97 10.20 -4.17 -3.53
CA ILE A 97 10.14 -5.00 -4.74
C ILE A 97 10.73 -6.38 -4.40
N ALA A 98 10.04 -7.45 -4.78
CA ALA A 98 10.43 -8.83 -4.44
C ALA A 98 11.71 -9.29 -5.16
N GLU A 99 12.05 -8.67 -6.29
CA GLU A 99 13.13 -9.15 -7.16
C GLU A 99 14.54 -8.86 -6.62
N ASN A 100 14.73 -7.91 -5.69
CA ASN A 100 15.99 -7.65 -4.95
C ASN A 100 15.76 -6.71 -3.74
N ILE A 101 16.34 -6.98 -2.57
CA ILE A 101 16.37 -6.00 -1.46
C ILE A 101 17.31 -4.86 -1.84
N THR A 102 16.75 -3.75 -2.34
CA THR A 102 17.49 -2.52 -2.66
C THR A 102 16.98 -1.40 -1.75
N VAL A 103 17.85 -0.92 -0.86
CA VAL A 103 17.55 0.23 0.02
C VAL A 103 18.12 1.47 -0.62
N ILE A 104 17.27 2.39 -1.07
CA ILE A 104 17.65 3.67 -1.68
C ILE A 104 17.11 4.78 -0.79
N GLU A 105 18.00 5.62 -0.28
CA GLU A 105 17.66 6.83 0.46
C GLU A 105 17.43 7.99 -0.51
N HIS A 106 16.30 8.68 -0.36
CA HIS A 106 16.01 9.91 -1.07
C HIS A 106 15.80 11.04 -0.05
N GLU A 107 16.71 12.01 -0.05
CA GLU A 107 16.52 13.30 0.61
C GLU A 107 15.65 14.22 -0.25
N GLY A 108 14.71 14.91 0.39
CA GLY A 108 13.78 15.87 -0.24
C GLY A 108 12.65 16.30 0.69
#